data_AF-A0A9R1JL63-F1
#
_entry.id   AF-A0A9R1JL63-F1
#
_cell.length_a   1.000
_cell.length_b   1.000
_cell.length_c   1.000
_cell.angle_alpha   90.00
_cell.angle_beta   90.00
_cell.angle_gamma   90.00
#
_symmetry.space_group_name_H-M   'P 1'
#
loop_
_entity.id
_entity.type
_entity.pdbx_description
1 polymer ?
#
loop_
_entity_poly.entity_id
_entity_poly.type
_entity_poly.pdbx_seq_one_letter_code
_entity_poly.pdbx_strand_id
1 'polypeptide(L)'
;MVLFETPSGFATFYADGISLYEPDAMKNLWGNFVTENRADHIIWRKDFQVFTDKAAAINLDDGIDSQLTDMLLKWHQPGQKLAVGKPEYKTIIEARLGIPCLFDELVLDVMRGLNYLMHSFFPEEKSKQAEGECLRTSRGLKMLVDRYGFDDVKLDNVNECIIETACMLNDCDKCLKAIGESWRGASAFLQVVSSINSQDWDTLKMATALKMVCFPEEKIVFGDPHEMFSADELSTLVADARKYEDCGIMKKTVGSFYNRTVFMYQSRAKSQRRLSRRLKRHMKKLSEK
;
A
#
# COMPACT_ATOMS: atom_id res chain seq x y z
N MET A 1 -12.46 14.63 -1.73
CA MET A 1 -12.79 14.96 -0.32
C MET A 1 -13.35 13.71 0.32
N VAL A 2 -13.24 13.56 1.64
CA VAL A 2 -13.80 12.44 2.41
C VAL A 2 -14.70 13.02 3.50
N LEU A 3 -15.91 12.48 3.65
CA LEU A 3 -16.79 12.73 4.79
C LEU A 3 -16.74 11.51 5.73
N PHE A 4 -16.30 11.73 6.96
CA PHE A 4 -16.16 10.70 7.98
C PHE A 4 -17.08 11.03 9.17
N GLU A 5 -17.84 10.04 9.62
CA GLU A 5 -18.68 10.16 10.81
C GLU A 5 -17.89 9.74 12.05
N THR A 6 -17.87 10.57 13.08
CA THR A 6 -17.24 10.30 14.39
C THR A 6 -18.31 10.01 15.45
N PRO A 7 -17.95 9.59 16.67
CA PRO A 7 -18.91 9.42 17.76
C PRO A 7 -19.72 10.68 18.07
N SER A 8 -19.10 11.86 18.08
CA SER A 8 -19.77 13.13 18.42
C SER A 8 -20.20 13.99 17.24
N GLY A 9 -19.76 13.69 16.00
CA GLY A 9 -20.18 14.46 14.85
C GLY A 9 -19.61 14.00 13.51
N PHE A 10 -19.18 14.95 12.69
CA PHE A 10 -18.66 14.70 11.34
C PHE A 10 -17.35 15.43 11.10
N ALA A 11 -16.50 14.83 10.27
CA ALA A 11 -15.21 15.33 9.88
C ALA A 11 -15.04 15.31 8.36
N THR A 12 -14.37 16.32 7.83
CA THR A 12 -13.99 16.37 6.41
C THR A 12 -12.48 16.26 6.26
N PHE A 13 -12.07 15.50 5.24
CA PHE A 13 -10.66 15.35 4.89
C PHE A 13 -10.42 15.62 3.41
N TYR A 14 -9.23 16.11 3.10
CA TYR A 14 -8.66 15.89 1.77
C TYR A 14 -7.92 14.57 1.77
N ALA A 15 -8.09 13.80 0.71
CA ALA A 15 -7.33 12.58 0.48
C ALA A 15 -6.54 12.73 -0.82
N ASP A 16 -5.35 12.14 -0.86
CA ASP A 16 -4.59 12.00 -2.09
C ASP A 16 -5.38 11.11 -3.07
N GLY A 17 -5.92 11.75 -4.10
CA GLY A 17 -6.67 11.05 -5.13
C GLY A 17 -5.82 10.02 -5.88
N ILE A 18 -4.51 10.25 -6.02
CA ILE A 18 -3.62 9.36 -6.77
C ILE A 18 -3.60 7.99 -6.10
N SER A 19 -3.37 7.95 -4.78
CA SER A 19 -3.37 6.72 -3.98
C SER A 19 -4.67 5.90 -4.08
N LEU A 20 -5.81 6.54 -4.34
CA LEU A 20 -7.11 5.85 -4.50
C LEU A 20 -7.32 5.27 -5.90
N TYR A 21 -6.65 5.81 -6.93
CA TYR A 21 -6.80 5.36 -8.32
C TYR A 21 -5.62 4.51 -8.82
N GLU A 22 -4.63 4.21 -7.98
CA GLU A 22 -3.56 3.27 -8.35
C GLU A 22 -4.13 1.90 -8.73
N PRO A 23 -3.57 1.20 -9.74
CA PRO A 23 -4.06 -0.12 -10.17
C PRO A 23 -4.11 -1.17 -9.05
N ASP A 24 -3.23 -1.05 -8.05
CA ASP A 24 -3.16 -1.93 -6.89
C ASP A 24 -3.65 -1.26 -5.59
N ALA A 25 -4.43 -0.17 -5.67
CA ALA A 25 -4.94 0.55 -4.51
C ALA A 25 -5.62 -0.39 -3.51
N MET A 26 -6.45 -1.32 -4.00
CA MET A 26 -7.16 -2.30 -3.16
C MET A 26 -6.21 -3.19 -2.35
N LYS A 27 -5.04 -3.49 -2.89
CA LYS A 27 -4.04 -4.34 -2.23
C LYS A 27 -3.24 -3.56 -1.19
N ASN A 28 -3.06 -2.26 -1.39
CA ASN A 28 -2.00 -1.49 -0.75
C ASN A 28 -2.48 -0.39 0.20
N LEU A 29 -3.69 0.15 0.00
CA LEU A 29 -4.16 1.38 0.63
C LEU A 29 -4.19 1.29 2.16
N TRP A 30 -4.64 0.16 2.70
CA TRP A 30 -4.72 -0.12 4.14
C TRP A 30 -3.38 0.09 4.87
N GLY A 31 -2.24 -0.16 4.19
CA GLY A 31 -0.91 0.00 4.76
C GLY A 31 -0.59 1.43 5.17
N ASN A 32 -1.26 2.42 4.54
CA ASN A 32 -1.10 3.83 4.89
C ASN A 32 -1.76 4.18 6.23
N PHE A 33 -2.73 3.41 6.69
CA PHE A 33 -3.46 3.68 7.94
C PHE A 33 -2.92 2.90 9.14
N VAL A 34 -1.79 2.20 9.00
CA VAL A 34 -1.18 1.43 10.10
C VAL A 34 -0.58 2.35 11.19
N THR A 35 -0.17 3.56 10.83
CA THR A 35 0.37 4.57 11.76
C THR A 35 -0.04 5.97 11.30
N GLU A 36 -0.19 6.90 12.23
CA GLU A 36 -0.49 8.32 11.95
C GLU A 36 0.45 8.94 10.90
N ASN A 37 1.78 8.81 11.08
CA ASN A 37 2.79 9.33 10.14
C ASN A 37 2.59 8.86 8.69
N ARG A 38 2.06 7.65 8.49
CA ARG A 38 1.79 7.11 7.14
C ARG A 38 0.49 7.68 6.58
N ALA A 39 -0.51 7.88 7.42
CA ALA A 39 -1.80 8.41 7.02
C ALA A 39 -1.68 9.87 6.62
N ASP A 40 -0.84 10.65 7.31
CA ASP A 40 -0.57 12.07 7.00
C ASP A 40 0.03 12.30 5.60
N HIS A 41 0.52 11.26 4.94
CA HIS A 41 0.96 11.35 3.54
C HIS A 41 -0.19 11.25 2.53
N ILE A 42 -1.35 10.74 2.93
CA ILE A 42 -2.48 10.49 2.02
C ILE A 42 -3.80 11.11 2.48
N ILE A 43 -3.92 11.58 3.72
CA ILE A 43 -5.15 12.15 4.25
C ILE A 43 -4.88 13.32 5.18
N TRP A 44 -5.67 14.40 5.06
CA TRP A 44 -5.49 15.65 5.79
C TRP A 44 -6.83 16.18 6.32
N ARG A 45 -6.98 16.24 7.64
CA ARG A 45 -8.18 16.78 8.32
C ARG A 45 -8.37 18.25 7.95
N LYS A 46 -9.60 18.62 7.58
CA LYS A 46 -9.98 20.00 7.20
C LYS A 46 -10.93 20.64 8.18
N ASP A 47 -11.97 19.92 8.55
CA ASP A 47 -12.95 20.38 9.53
C ASP A 47 -13.42 19.22 10.40
N PHE A 48 -13.88 19.57 11.59
CA PHE A 48 -14.53 18.66 12.52
C PHE A 48 -15.58 19.45 13.29
N GLN A 49 -16.82 18.97 13.24
CA GLN A 49 -17.94 19.62 13.90
C GLN A 49 -18.76 18.61 14.69
N VAL A 50 -19.12 19.00 15.92
CA VAL A 50 -19.97 18.22 16.82
C VAL A 50 -21.43 18.50 16.49
N PHE A 51 -22.26 17.46 16.53
CA PHE A 51 -23.70 17.53 16.26
C PHE A 51 -24.47 17.01 17.46
N THR A 52 -25.49 17.75 17.89
CA THR A 52 -26.37 17.33 19.00
C THR A 52 -27.11 16.04 18.66
N ASP A 53 -27.61 15.93 17.42
CA ASP A 53 -28.19 14.71 16.87
C ASP A 53 -27.56 14.42 15.49
N LYS A 54 -26.65 13.44 15.45
CA LYS A 54 -25.98 13.01 14.21
C LYS A 54 -26.94 12.32 13.24
N ALA A 55 -27.98 11.65 13.74
CA ALA A 55 -28.96 10.96 12.89
C ALA A 55 -29.86 11.98 12.17
N ALA A 56 -30.16 13.10 12.82
CA ALA A 56 -30.85 14.22 12.20
C ALA A 56 -29.97 14.99 11.19
N ALA A 57 -28.63 14.94 11.33
CA ALA A 57 -27.72 15.70 10.47
C ALA A 57 -27.76 15.27 9.00
N ILE A 58 -27.98 13.98 8.75
CA ILE A 58 -28.13 13.42 7.40
C ILE A 58 -28.99 12.14 7.43
N ASN A 59 -30.19 12.23 6.86
CA ASN A 59 -31.11 11.10 6.76
C ASN A 59 -31.99 11.21 5.49
N LEU A 60 -32.65 10.11 5.13
CA LEU A 60 -33.42 10.03 3.89
C LEU A 60 -34.68 10.91 3.90
N ASP A 61 -35.25 11.16 5.08
CA ASP A 61 -36.52 11.87 5.25
C ASP A 61 -36.32 13.39 5.18
N ASP A 62 -35.43 13.91 6.02
CA ASP A 62 -35.15 15.35 6.16
C ASP A 62 -34.03 15.84 5.23
N GLY A 63 -33.25 14.92 4.65
CA GLY A 63 -32.14 15.25 3.78
C GLY A 63 -30.87 15.57 4.56
N ILE A 64 -30.35 16.79 4.41
CA ILE A 64 -29.09 17.21 5.01
C ILE A 64 -29.29 18.52 5.77
N ASP A 65 -28.81 18.56 7.01
CA ASP A 65 -28.91 19.76 7.84
C ASP A 65 -28.02 20.90 7.31
N SER A 66 -28.37 22.13 7.70
CA SER A 66 -27.63 23.34 7.35
C SER A 66 -26.17 23.33 7.82
N GLN A 67 -25.89 22.85 9.04
CA GLN A 67 -24.54 22.83 9.59
C GLN A 67 -23.62 21.89 8.79
N LEU A 68 -24.09 20.69 8.45
CA LEU A 68 -23.36 19.74 7.61
C LEU A 68 -23.25 20.23 6.16
N THR A 69 -24.29 20.90 5.64
CA THR A 69 -24.26 21.54 4.32
C THR A 69 -23.15 22.58 4.24
N ASP A 70 -23.09 23.51 5.20
CA ASP A 70 -22.07 24.56 5.25
C ASP A 70 -20.67 23.97 5.37
N MET A 71 -20.52 22.92 6.21
CA MET A 71 -19.26 22.20 6.35
C MET A 71 -18.80 21.55 5.03
N LEU A 72 -19.70 20.91 4.28
CA LEU A 72 -19.37 20.27 3.01
C LEU A 72 -19.05 21.31 1.92
N LEU A 73 -19.85 22.35 1.79
CA LEU A 73 -19.67 23.39 0.78
C LEU A 73 -18.41 24.23 1.02
N LYS A 74 -18.03 24.47 2.28
CA LYS A 74 -16.81 25.20 2.65
C LYS A 74 -15.53 24.54 2.12
N TRP A 75 -15.49 23.20 2.08
CA TRP A 75 -14.28 22.45 1.71
C TRP A 75 -14.38 21.74 0.36
N HIS A 76 -15.56 21.71 -0.25
CA HIS A 76 -15.72 21.18 -1.60
C HIS A 76 -14.97 22.04 -2.63
N GLN A 77 -14.30 21.38 -3.57
CA GLN A 77 -13.65 22.03 -4.71
C GLN A 77 -14.35 21.60 -6.02
N PRO A 78 -14.52 22.52 -7.00
CA PRO A 78 -15.11 22.17 -8.29
C PRO A 78 -14.43 20.96 -8.95
N GLY A 79 -15.22 20.03 -9.47
CA GLY A 79 -14.75 18.79 -10.10
C GLY A 79 -14.30 17.69 -9.12
N GLN A 80 -14.28 17.96 -7.81
CA GLN A 80 -13.90 16.98 -6.81
C GLN A 80 -15.07 16.06 -6.44
N LYS A 81 -14.79 14.75 -6.32
CA LYS A 81 -15.73 13.78 -5.74
C LYS A 81 -15.62 13.71 -4.21
N LEU A 82 -16.72 13.36 -3.55
CA LEU A 82 -16.81 13.13 -2.11
C LEU A 82 -16.91 11.64 -1.78
N ALA A 83 -15.90 11.09 -1.13
CA ALA A 83 -15.95 9.75 -0.57
C ALA A 83 -16.79 9.76 0.71
N VAL A 84 -17.77 8.86 0.80
CA VAL A 84 -18.69 8.76 1.95
C VAL A 84 -18.71 7.33 2.50
N GLY A 85 -18.92 7.19 3.81
CA GLY A 85 -18.87 5.88 4.47
C GLY A 85 -20.17 5.06 4.41
N LYS A 86 -21.25 5.63 3.88
CA LYS A 86 -22.58 5.00 3.80
C LYS A 86 -23.22 5.26 2.44
N PRO A 87 -23.93 4.27 1.84
CA PRO A 87 -24.59 4.45 0.55
C PRO A 87 -25.76 5.45 0.64
N GLU A 88 -26.41 5.58 1.79
CA GLU A 88 -27.46 6.56 2.04
C GLU A 88 -26.91 7.99 1.92
N TYR A 89 -25.71 8.25 2.47
CA TYR A 89 -25.07 9.57 2.40
C TYR A 89 -24.76 9.97 0.96
N LYS A 90 -24.31 9.01 0.15
CA LYS A 90 -24.08 9.23 -1.29
C LYS A 90 -25.37 9.70 -1.95
N THR A 91 -26.45 8.95 -1.77
CA THR A 91 -27.76 9.26 -2.37
C THR A 91 -28.25 10.65 -1.98
N ILE A 92 -28.20 10.98 -0.68
CA ILE A 92 -28.70 12.25 -0.14
C ILE A 92 -27.85 13.41 -0.64
N ILE A 93 -26.51 13.32 -0.55
CA ILE A 93 -25.61 14.42 -0.92
C ILE A 93 -25.64 14.68 -2.42
N GLU A 94 -25.65 13.63 -3.26
CA GLU A 94 -25.77 13.79 -4.71
C GLU A 94 -27.10 14.46 -5.08
N ALA A 95 -28.22 14.07 -4.45
CA ALA A 95 -29.54 14.62 -4.73
C ALA A 95 -29.73 16.07 -4.23
N ARG A 96 -29.20 16.39 -3.04
CA ARG A 96 -29.45 17.69 -2.39
C ARG A 96 -28.40 18.75 -2.73
N LEU A 97 -27.14 18.35 -2.87
CA LEU A 97 -26.02 19.29 -3.07
C LEU A 97 -25.41 19.20 -4.49
N GLY A 98 -25.77 18.18 -5.28
CA GLY A 98 -25.19 17.98 -6.60
C GLY A 98 -23.70 17.62 -6.58
N ILE A 99 -23.14 17.27 -5.41
CA ILE A 99 -21.73 16.87 -5.25
C ILE A 99 -21.60 15.39 -5.63
N PRO A 100 -20.82 15.04 -6.67
CA PRO A 100 -20.61 13.64 -7.04
C PRO A 100 -19.93 12.87 -5.91
N CYS A 101 -20.45 11.70 -5.57
CA CYS A 101 -19.97 10.90 -4.44
C CYS A 101 -19.36 9.56 -4.87
N LEU A 102 -18.42 9.07 -4.05
CA LEU A 102 -17.81 7.76 -4.14
C LEU A 102 -18.22 6.92 -2.93
N PHE A 103 -18.69 5.71 -3.19
CA PHE A 103 -18.96 4.69 -2.19
C PHE A 103 -18.62 3.34 -2.83
N ASP A 104 -17.48 2.78 -2.43
CA ASP A 104 -16.96 1.50 -2.89
C ASP A 104 -16.06 0.88 -1.80
N GLU A 105 -15.52 -0.31 -2.09
CA GLU A 105 -14.68 -1.03 -1.13
C GLU A 105 -13.38 -0.29 -0.78
N LEU A 106 -12.84 0.54 -1.68
CA LEU A 106 -11.64 1.36 -1.38
C LEU A 106 -11.99 2.45 -0.38
N VAL A 107 -13.12 3.12 -0.59
CA VAL A 107 -13.65 4.12 0.34
C VAL A 107 -13.90 3.47 1.70
N LEU A 108 -14.47 2.28 1.76
CA LEU A 108 -14.65 1.56 3.03
C LEU A 108 -13.31 1.28 3.73
N ASP A 109 -12.26 0.90 3.01
CA ASP A 109 -10.91 0.74 3.59
C ASP A 109 -10.33 2.07 4.11
N VAL A 110 -10.62 3.20 3.46
CA VAL A 110 -10.29 4.55 4.00
C VAL A 110 -11.04 4.83 5.30
N MET A 111 -12.36 4.60 5.33
CA MET A 111 -13.17 4.82 6.53
C MET A 111 -12.69 3.93 7.68
N ARG A 112 -12.34 2.68 7.37
CA ARG A 112 -11.77 1.76 8.36
C ARG A 112 -10.43 2.27 8.90
N GLY A 113 -9.57 2.75 8.02
CA GLY A 113 -8.28 3.33 8.37
C GLY A 113 -8.40 4.58 9.26
N LEU A 114 -9.30 5.50 8.91
CA LEU A 114 -9.61 6.68 9.72
C LEU A 114 -10.13 6.29 11.10
N ASN A 115 -11.01 5.29 11.17
CA ASN A 115 -11.53 4.80 12.44
C ASN A 115 -10.44 4.11 13.30
N TYR A 116 -9.51 3.37 12.68
CA TYR A 116 -8.35 2.80 13.39
C TYR A 116 -7.46 3.89 14.01
N LEU A 117 -7.28 5.00 13.31
CA LEU A 117 -6.51 6.16 13.75
C LEU A 117 -7.36 7.24 14.42
N MET A 118 -8.56 6.91 14.91
CA MET A 118 -9.49 7.90 15.47
C MET A 118 -8.86 8.67 16.64
N HIS A 119 -8.05 8.00 17.47
CA HIS A 119 -7.32 8.62 18.58
C HIS A 119 -6.30 9.68 18.13
N SER A 120 -5.71 9.52 16.95
CA SER A 120 -4.76 10.48 16.36
C SER A 120 -5.49 11.65 15.69
N PHE A 121 -6.52 11.37 14.88
CA PHE A 121 -7.23 12.41 14.14
C PHE A 121 -8.25 13.19 14.97
N PHE A 122 -8.70 12.63 16.09
CA PHE A 122 -9.73 13.21 16.95
C PHE A 122 -9.36 13.06 18.44
N PRO A 123 -8.27 13.70 18.91
CA PRO A 123 -7.91 13.68 20.33
C PRO A 123 -9.01 14.27 21.23
N GLU A 124 -9.94 15.02 20.65
CA GLU A 124 -11.12 15.57 21.33
C GLU A 124 -12.17 14.49 21.66
N GLU A 125 -12.19 13.38 20.91
CA GLU A 125 -13.07 12.25 21.15
C GLU A 125 -12.52 11.41 22.32
N LYS A 126 -13.20 11.45 23.47
CA LYS A 126 -12.81 10.67 24.67
C LYS A 126 -13.05 9.17 24.54
N SER A 127 -13.68 8.75 23.43
CA SER A 127 -14.05 7.36 23.17
C SER A 127 -12.82 6.55 22.80
N LYS A 128 -12.42 5.62 23.68
CA LYS A 128 -11.53 4.50 23.35
C LYS A 128 -12.29 3.47 22.51
N GLN A 129 -12.74 3.83 21.32
CA GLN A 129 -13.38 2.85 20.45
C GLN A 129 -12.32 1.84 19.98
N ALA A 130 -12.70 0.56 19.97
CA ALA A 130 -11.81 -0.60 20.00
C ALA A 130 -10.57 -0.46 19.10
N GLU A 131 -9.45 -0.10 19.73
CA GLU A 131 -8.11 -0.10 19.16
C GLU A 131 -7.88 -1.47 18.48
N GLY A 132 -7.97 -1.49 17.15
CA GLY A 132 -7.65 -2.67 16.35
C GLY A 132 -8.79 -3.40 15.64
N GLU A 133 -10.08 -3.09 15.83
CA GLU A 133 -11.14 -3.81 15.09
C GLU A 133 -11.17 -3.45 13.60
N CYS A 134 -10.76 -2.23 13.23
CA CYS A 134 -11.06 -1.71 11.90
C CYS A 134 -10.15 -2.24 10.78
N LEU A 135 -8.84 -2.25 10.97
CA LEU A 135 -7.90 -2.81 9.97
C LEU A 135 -8.03 -4.33 9.83
N ARG A 136 -8.57 -5.03 10.82
CA ARG A 136 -8.81 -6.48 10.75
C ARG A 136 -9.85 -6.84 9.69
N THR A 137 -10.73 -5.91 9.35
CA THR A 137 -11.72 -6.11 8.26
C THR A 137 -11.23 -5.60 6.91
N SER A 138 -9.97 -5.13 6.79
CA SER A 138 -9.44 -4.65 5.52
C SER A 138 -9.28 -5.77 4.50
N ARG A 139 -9.83 -5.53 3.32
CA ARG A 139 -9.71 -6.44 2.18
C ARG A 139 -8.27 -6.53 1.69
N GLY A 140 -7.54 -5.41 1.63
CA GLY A 140 -6.15 -5.39 1.19
C GLY A 140 -5.22 -6.18 2.12
N LEU A 141 -5.41 -6.05 3.43
CA LEU A 141 -4.67 -6.85 4.41
C LEU A 141 -4.96 -8.35 4.22
N LYS A 142 -6.23 -8.73 4.02
CA LYS A 142 -6.61 -10.11 3.75
C LYS A 142 -5.95 -10.65 2.48
N MET A 143 -5.99 -9.89 1.38
CA MET A 143 -5.32 -10.26 0.12
C MET A 143 -3.81 -10.49 0.30
N LEU A 144 -3.14 -9.71 1.15
CA LEU A 144 -1.74 -9.94 1.46
C LEU A 144 -1.54 -11.26 2.22
N VAL A 145 -2.30 -11.47 3.30
CA VAL A 145 -2.17 -12.67 4.14
C VAL A 145 -2.42 -13.95 3.32
N ASP A 146 -3.44 -13.94 2.45
CA ASP A 146 -3.78 -15.07 1.58
C ASP A 146 -2.67 -15.36 0.57
N ARG A 147 -2.10 -14.32 -0.05
CA ARG A 147 -0.96 -14.44 -0.99
C ARG A 147 0.23 -15.18 -0.37
N TYR A 148 0.42 -15.07 0.95
CA TYR A 148 1.51 -15.70 1.68
C TYR A 148 1.12 -17.05 2.30
N GLY A 149 -0.01 -17.65 1.91
CA GLY A 149 -0.42 -19.01 2.28
C GLY A 149 -1.10 -19.10 3.64
N PHE A 150 -1.85 -18.08 4.03
CA PHE A 150 -2.60 -18.01 5.28
C PHE A 150 -4.08 -17.68 5.05
N ASP A 151 -4.66 -18.25 4.00
CA ASP A 151 -6.04 -18.05 3.56
C ASP A 151 -7.10 -18.46 4.60
N ASP A 152 -6.79 -19.46 5.43
CA ASP A 152 -7.66 -19.87 6.54
C ASP A 152 -7.65 -18.91 7.75
N VAL A 153 -6.74 -17.93 7.77
CA VAL A 153 -6.65 -16.99 8.90
C VAL A 153 -7.81 -16.00 8.84
N LYS A 154 -8.64 -16.02 9.88
CA LYS A 154 -9.56 -14.94 10.21
C LYS A 154 -8.80 -13.79 10.84
N LEU A 155 -8.97 -12.59 10.30
CA LEU A 155 -8.27 -11.40 10.76
C LEU A 155 -8.88 -10.79 12.03
N ASP A 156 -10.10 -11.14 12.40
CA ASP A 156 -10.87 -10.56 13.52
C ASP A 156 -10.13 -10.53 14.87
N ASN A 157 -9.12 -11.37 15.04
CA ASN A 157 -8.33 -11.48 16.27
C ASN A 157 -6.84 -11.10 16.11
N VAL A 158 -6.37 -10.67 14.92
CA VAL A 158 -4.93 -10.37 14.74
C VAL A 158 -4.53 -9.12 15.51
N ASN A 159 -3.37 -9.17 16.18
CA ASN A 159 -2.86 -8.03 16.93
C ASN A 159 -2.11 -7.04 16.03
N GLU A 160 -1.87 -5.83 16.57
CA GLU A 160 -1.15 -4.75 15.89
C GLU A 160 0.21 -5.20 15.34
N CYS A 161 0.96 -5.97 16.11
CA CYS A 161 2.21 -6.58 15.67
C CYS A 161 2.08 -7.37 14.34
N ILE A 162 1.01 -8.13 14.14
CA ILE A 162 0.77 -8.82 12.87
C ILE A 162 0.52 -7.82 11.75
N ILE A 163 -0.31 -6.80 12.01
CA ILE A 163 -0.66 -5.73 11.05
C ILE A 163 0.60 -4.97 10.62
N GLU A 164 1.44 -4.54 11.55
CA GLU A 164 2.72 -3.87 11.25
C GLU A 164 3.66 -4.74 10.41
N THR A 165 3.76 -6.04 10.74
CA THR A 165 4.65 -6.95 10.00
C THR A 165 4.13 -7.21 8.59
N ALA A 166 2.81 -7.33 8.45
CA ALA A 166 2.15 -7.40 7.16
C ALA A 166 2.40 -6.12 6.35
N CYS A 167 2.34 -4.96 7.00
CA CYS A 167 2.59 -3.66 6.36
C CYS A 167 4.03 -3.57 5.84
N MET A 168 5.02 -3.97 6.65
CA MET A 168 6.42 -4.05 6.20
C MET A 168 6.61 -5.00 5.01
N LEU A 169 5.89 -6.13 4.98
CA LEU A 169 5.95 -7.08 3.88
C LEU A 169 5.31 -6.50 2.62
N ASN A 170 4.18 -5.81 2.76
CA ASN A 170 3.52 -5.09 1.68
C ASN A 170 4.42 -3.99 1.08
N ASP A 171 5.10 -3.21 1.92
CA ASP A 171 6.06 -2.18 1.49
C ASP A 171 7.20 -2.81 0.67
N CYS A 172 7.67 -3.99 1.08
CA CYS A 172 8.69 -4.72 0.33
C CYS A 172 8.19 -5.12 -1.06
N ASP A 173 6.97 -5.66 -1.16
CA ASP A 173 6.37 -6.05 -2.44
C ASP A 173 6.18 -4.84 -3.37
N LYS A 174 5.67 -3.72 -2.84
CA LYS A 174 5.52 -2.45 -3.59
C LYS A 174 6.87 -1.95 -4.11
N CYS A 175 7.88 -1.92 -3.25
CA CYS A 175 9.21 -1.43 -3.61
C CYS A 175 9.86 -2.33 -4.66
N LEU A 176 9.76 -3.65 -4.53
CA LEU A 176 10.33 -4.59 -5.51
C LEU A 176 9.63 -4.51 -6.86
N LYS A 177 8.33 -4.22 -6.89
CA LYS A 177 7.60 -3.95 -8.14
C LYS A 177 8.15 -2.71 -8.84
N ALA A 178 8.25 -1.59 -8.13
CA ALA A 178 8.80 -0.33 -8.68
C ALA A 178 10.27 -0.46 -9.12
N ILE A 179 11.08 -1.20 -8.36
CA ILE A 179 12.46 -1.55 -8.73
C ILE A 179 12.47 -2.39 -10.01
N GLY A 180 11.59 -3.39 -10.13
CA GLY A 180 11.47 -4.22 -11.32
C GLY A 180 11.10 -3.44 -12.58
N GLU A 181 10.21 -2.45 -12.46
CA GLU A 181 9.87 -1.54 -13.57
C GLU A 181 11.08 -0.71 -14.01
N SER A 182 11.90 -0.24 -13.07
CA SER A 182 13.13 0.49 -13.38
C SER A 182 14.18 -0.41 -14.05
N TRP A 183 14.33 -1.66 -13.60
CA TRP A 183 15.21 -2.63 -14.25
C TRP A 183 14.76 -3.00 -15.66
N ARG A 184 13.45 -3.11 -15.90
CA ARG A 184 12.90 -3.33 -17.25
C ARG A 184 13.32 -2.24 -18.23
N GLY A 185 13.51 -1.01 -17.78
CA GLY A 185 14.09 0.05 -18.62
C GLY A 185 15.57 -0.22 -18.99
N ALA A 186 16.33 -0.84 -18.10
CA ALA A 186 17.74 -1.18 -18.31
C ALA A 186 17.96 -2.53 -19.04
N SER A 187 16.92 -3.35 -19.21
CA SER A 187 17.02 -4.65 -19.90
C SER A 187 17.45 -4.51 -21.37
N ALA A 188 17.18 -3.36 -22.00
CA ALA A 188 17.59 -3.08 -23.37
C ALA A 188 19.11 -3.19 -23.57
N PHE A 189 19.92 -2.89 -22.55
CA PHE A 189 21.37 -3.05 -22.64
C PHE A 189 21.78 -4.52 -22.80
N LEU A 190 21.11 -5.44 -22.09
CA LEU A 190 21.39 -6.88 -22.21
C LEU A 190 21.11 -7.38 -23.63
N GLN A 191 20.02 -6.91 -24.24
CA GLN A 191 19.67 -7.27 -25.61
C GLN A 191 20.63 -6.65 -26.63
N VAL A 192 20.95 -5.37 -26.51
CA VAL A 192 21.78 -4.64 -27.49
C VAL A 192 23.24 -5.06 -27.43
N VAL A 193 23.78 -5.24 -26.23
CA VAL A 193 25.22 -5.49 -26.03
C VAL A 193 25.53 -6.99 -26.05
N SER A 194 24.64 -7.81 -25.46
CA SER A 194 24.87 -9.25 -25.26
C SER A 194 23.91 -10.15 -26.01
N SER A 195 22.97 -9.60 -26.78
CA SER A 195 21.94 -10.38 -27.49
C SER A 195 21.10 -11.28 -26.55
N ILE A 196 21.01 -10.93 -25.27
CA ILE A 196 20.23 -11.67 -24.27
C ILE A 196 18.82 -11.11 -24.19
N ASN A 197 17.83 -11.95 -24.49
CA ASN A 197 16.43 -11.64 -24.22
C ASN A 197 16.14 -11.86 -22.72
N SER A 198 15.79 -10.78 -22.02
CA SER A 198 15.54 -10.77 -20.57
C SER A 198 14.12 -10.32 -20.22
N GLN A 199 13.18 -10.38 -21.17
CA GLN A 199 11.80 -9.91 -20.97
C GLN A 199 11.03 -10.71 -19.91
N ASP A 200 11.31 -12.00 -19.78
CA ASP A 200 10.68 -12.93 -18.85
C ASP A 200 11.42 -13.03 -17.50
N TRP A 201 12.57 -12.37 -17.37
CA TRP A 201 13.36 -12.42 -16.14
C TRP A 201 12.69 -11.66 -15.00
N ASP A 202 12.75 -12.24 -13.80
CA ASP A 202 12.33 -11.54 -12.60
C ASP A 202 13.30 -10.41 -12.21
N THR A 203 12.84 -9.56 -11.29
CA THR A 203 13.59 -8.39 -10.79
C THR A 203 14.99 -8.77 -10.28
N LEU A 204 15.14 -9.89 -9.59
CA LEU A 204 16.42 -10.30 -9.01
C LEU A 204 17.37 -10.83 -10.08
N LYS A 205 16.88 -11.70 -10.97
CA LYS A 205 17.67 -12.21 -12.10
C LYS A 205 18.20 -11.06 -12.95
N MET A 206 17.35 -10.07 -13.25
CA MET A 206 17.74 -8.89 -14.02
C MET A 206 18.78 -8.02 -13.31
N ALA A 207 18.57 -7.75 -12.02
CA ALA A 207 19.53 -7.00 -11.21
C ALA A 207 20.90 -7.70 -11.12
N THR A 208 20.90 -9.02 -10.95
CA THR A 208 22.12 -9.85 -10.88
C THR A 208 22.88 -9.82 -12.19
N ALA A 209 22.22 -9.99 -13.33
CA ALA A 209 22.88 -9.94 -14.64
C ALA A 209 23.53 -8.59 -14.90
N LEU A 210 22.81 -7.49 -14.66
CA LEU A 210 23.34 -6.14 -14.84
C LEU A 210 24.47 -5.83 -13.87
N LYS A 211 24.42 -6.36 -12.64
CA LYS A 211 25.53 -6.29 -11.69
C LYS A 211 26.77 -7.03 -12.21
N MET A 212 26.60 -8.24 -12.76
CA MET A 212 27.70 -9.05 -13.30
C MET A 212 28.40 -8.35 -14.46
N VAL A 213 27.66 -7.78 -15.41
CA VAL A 213 28.29 -7.12 -16.58
C VAL A 213 28.89 -5.76 -16.25
N CYS A 214 28.30 -5.01 -15.30
CA CYS A 214 28.82 -3.70 -14.91
C CYS A 214 29.98 -3.77 -13.92
N PHE A 215 30.02 -4.82 -13.08
CA PHE A 215 30.99 -5.01 -12.01
C PHE A 215 31.47 -6.48 -11.96
N PRO A 216 32.14 -6.98 -13.01
CA PRO A 216 32.48 -8.41 -13.12
C PRO A 216 33.44 -8.91 -12.04
N GLU A 217 34.23 -8.01 -11.44
CA GLU A 217 35.17 -8.33 -10.35
C GLU A 217 34.49 -8.42 -8.97
N GLU A 218 33.25 -7.94 -8.85
CA GLU A 218 32.51 -7.95 -7.59
C GLU A 218 31.67 -9.22 -7.44
N LYS A 219 31.67 -9.79 -6.23
CA LYS A 219 30.85 -10.96 -5.93
C LYS A 219 29.37 -10.61 -5.85
N ILE A 220 28.53 -11.51 -6.35
CA ILE A 220 27.09 -11.50 -6.11
C ILE A 220 26.84 -11.91 -4.66
N VAL A 221 26.14 -11.05 -3.91
CA VAL A 221 25.96 -11.21 -2.46
C VAL A 221 24.60 -11.78 -2.06
N PHE A 222 23.71 -12.00 -3.04
CA PHE A 222 22.38 -12.53 -2.81
C PHE A 222 21.87 -13.34 -4.00
N GLY A 223 21.44 -14.58 -3.71
CA GLY A 223 21.09 -15.57 -4.71
C GLY A 223 22.31 -16.24 -5.35
N ASP A 224 22.08 -17.30 -6.11
CA ASP A 224 23.11 -18.02 -6.84
C ASP A 224 22.94 -17.82 -8.36
N PRO A 225 23.89 -17.16 -9.04
CA PRO A 225 23.87 -17.04 -10.49
C PRO A 225 23.73 -18.40 -11.22
N HIS A 226 24.28 -19.48 -10.69
CA HIS A 226 24.18 -20.81 -11.32
C HIS A 226 22.77 -21.40 -11.26
N GLU A 227 21.95 -20.97 -10.29
CA GLU A 227 20.53 -21.34 -10.21
C GLU A 227 19.65 -20.38 -11.03
N MET A 228 20.09 -19.13 -11.23
CA MET A 228 19.32 -18.09 -11.91
C MET A 228 19.44 -18.15 -13.44
N PHE A 229 20.60 -18.53 -13.95
CA PHE A 229 20.95 -18.42 -15.37
C PHE A 229 21.32 -19.77 -15.97
N SER A 230 21.09 -19.92 -17.27
CA SER A 230 21.66 -21.05 -18.00
C SER A 230 23.18 -20.91 -18.12
N ALA A 231 23.88 -22.01 -18.43
CA ALA A 231 25.33 -21.99 -18.65
C ALA A 231 25.73 -21.01 -19.77
N ASP A 232 24.95 -20.98 -20.85
CA ASP A 232 25.18 -20.09 -22.00
C ASP A 232 24.94 -18.61 -21.63
N GLU A 233 23.90 -18.32 -20.86
CA GLU A 233 23.63 -16.98 -20.33
C GLU A 233 24.80 -16.49 -19.47
N LEU A 234 25.28 -17.32 -18.52
CA LEU A 234 26.42 -16.98 -17.66
C LEU A 234 27.70 -16.75 -18.46
N SER A 235 28.00 -17.66 -19.39
CA SER A 235 29.18 -17.55 -20.23
C SER A 235 29.16 -16.25 -21.04
N THR A 236 28.00 -15.91 -21.61
CA THR A 236 27.80 -14.66 -22.37
C THR A 236 27.95 -13.43 -21.49
N LEU A 237 27.30 -13.39 -20.32
CA LEU A 237 27.39 -12.26 -19.38
C LEU A 237 28.84 -12.00 -18.94
N VAL A 238 29.62 -13.05 -18.69
CA VAL A 238 31.04 -12.93 -18.30
C VAL A 238 31.88 -12.46 -19.48
N ALA A 239 31.72 -13.09 -20.65
CA ALA A 239 32.50 -12.74 -21.85
C ALA A 239 32.25 -11.30 -22.30
N ASP A 240 31.02 -10.82 -22.16
CA ASP A 240 30.59 -9.52 -22.67
C ASP A 240 30.75 -8.38 -21.68
N ALA A 241 31.13 -8.62 -20.43
CA ALA A 241 31.20 -7.60 -19.38
C ALA A 241 32.00 -6.35 -19.81
N ARG A 242 33.12 -6.52 -20.52
CA ARG A 242 33.93 -5.40 -21.03
C ARG A 242 33.20 -4.54 -22.06
N LYS A 243 32.26 -5.10 -22.81
CA LYS A 243 31.45 -4.35 -23.80
C LYS A 243 30.53 -3.31 -23.15
N TYR A 244 30.31 -3.40 -21.83
CA TYR A 244 29.50 -2.44 -21.08
C TYR A 244 30.28 -1.23 -20.57
N GLU A 245 31.56 -1.08 -20.92
CA GLU A 245 32.34 0.12 -20.60
C GLU A 245 31.86 1.35 -21.38
N ASP A 246 31.57 1.19 -22.67
CA ASP A 246 31.24 2.29 -23.58
C ASP A 246 29.78 2.27 -24.09
N CYS A 247 28.92 1.40 -23.55
CA CYS A 247 27.55 1.25 -24.04
C CYS A 247 26.58 2.34 -23.54
N GLY A 248 27.05 3.29 -22.71
CA GLY A 248 26.25 4.37 -22.14
C GLY A 248 25.48 3.98 -20.87
N ILE A 249 25.62 2.75 -20.36
CA ILE A 249 25.03 2.36 -19.08
C ILE A 249 25.75 3.04 -17.90
N MET A 250 24.97 3.63 -17.00
CA MET A 250 25.52 4.26 -15.80
C MET A 250 25.85 3.21 -14.73
N LYS A 251 27.08 2.66 -14.74
CA LYS A 251 27.52 1.62 -13.80
C LYS A 251 27.24 1.98 -12.33
N LYS A 252 27.54 3.21 -11.89
CA LYS A 252 27.27 3.66 -10.51
C LYS A 252 25.79 3.53 -10.12
N THR A 253 24.89 3.86 -11.04
CA THR A 253 23.44 3.71 -10.85
C THR A 253 23.06 2.24 -10.72
N VAL A 254 23.59 1.38 -11.61
CA VAL A 254 23.38 -0.08 -11.54
C VAL A 254 23.83 -0.63 -10.18
N GLY A 255 25.00 -0.25 -9.68
CA GLY A 255 25.51 -0.70 -8.38
C GLY A 255 24.61 -0.28 -7.22
N SER A 256 24.17 0.98 -7.20
CA SER A 256 23.24 1.48 -6.18
C SER A 256 21.89 0.75 -6.21
N PHE A 257 21.36 0.53 -7.42
CA PHE A 257 20.07 -0.10 -7.61
C PHE A 257 20.11 -1.61 -7.31
N TYR A 258 21.21 -2.28 -7.61
CA TYR A 258 21.47 -3.66 -7.20
C TYR A 258 21.47 -3.78 -5.68
N ASN A 259 22.23 -2.93 -4.97
CA ASN A 259 22.26 -2.95 -3.51
C ASN A 259 20.87 -2.72 -2.90
N ARG A 260 20.08 -1.80 -3.47
CA ARG A 260 18.69 -1.58 -3.07
C ARG A 260 17.82 -2.82 -3.32
N THR A 261 17.97 -3.46 -4.48
CA THR A 261 17.24 -4.70 -4.82
C THR A 261 17.53 -5.79 -3.80
N VAL A 262 18.82 -6.06 -3.54
CA VAL A 262 19.25 -7.06 -2.54
C VAL A 262 18.68 -6.75 -1.16
N PHE A 263 18.81 -5.51 -0.69
CA PHE A 263 18.27 -5.08 0.60
C PHE A 263 16.76 -5.35 0.71
N MET A 264 16.00 -5.06 -0.36
CA MET A 264 14.56 -5.27 -0.37
C MET A 264 14.20 -6.77 -0.38
N TYR A 265 14.90 -7.61 -1.14
CA TYR A 265 14.68 -9.07 -1.11
C TYR A 265 14.99 -9.69 0.26
N GLN A 266 16.09 -9.28 0.89
CA GLN A 266 16.44 -9.71 2.25
C GLN A 266 15.39 -9.26 3.28
N SER A 267 14.93 -8.01 3.18
CA SER A 267 13.88 -7.45 4.04
C SER A 267 12.56 -8.19 3.86
N ARG A 268 12.15 -8.47 2.61
CA ARG A 268 10.96 -9.26 2.28
C ARG A 268 11.03 -10.64 2.92
N ALA A 269 12.13 -11.37 2.73
CA ALA A 269 12.31 -12.72 3.30
C ALA A 269 12.29 -12.71 4.83
N LYS A 270 12.81 -11.65 5.47
CA LYS A 270 12.77 -11.46 6.93
C LYS A 270 11.36 -11.16 7.42
N SER A 271 10.64 -10.27 6.75
CA SER A 271 9.26 -9.89 7.07
C SER A 271 8.30 -11.07 6.87
N GLN A 272 8.43 -11.82 5.78
CA GLN A 272 7.66 -13.04 5.52
C GLN A 272 7.85 -14.05 6.65
N ARG A 273 9.11 -14.39 7.01
CA ARG A 273 9.40 -15.30 8.13
C ARG A 273 8.87 -14.81 9.47
N ARG A 274 8.84 -13.49 9.71
CA ARG A 274 8.26 -12.90 10.93
C ARG A 274 6.73 -13.02 10.92
N LEU A 275 6.09 -12.69 9.80
CA LEU A 275 4.63 -12.77 9.64
C LEU A 275 4.16 -14.20 9.85
N SER A 276 4.78 -15.17 9.17
CA SER A 276 4.43 -16.59 9.31
C SER A 276 4.53 -17.08 10.75
N ARG A 277 5.59 -16.69 11.48
CA ARG A 277 5.73 -17.08 12.90
C ARG A 277 4.67 -16.43 13.79
N ARG A 278 4.32 -15.16 13.55
CA ARG A 278 3.30 -14.44 14.33
C ARG A 278 1.92 -15.05 14.09
N LEU A 279 1.56 -15.31 12.84
CA LEU A 279 0.29 -15.94 12.45
C LEU A 279 0.14 -17.34 13.04
N LYS A 280 1.15 -18.21 12.88
CA LYS A 280 1.12 -19.57 13.45
C LYS A 280 0.94 -19.58 14.98
N ARG A 281 1.63 -18.68 15.69
CA ARG A 281 1.47 -18.52 17.15
C ARG A 281 0.08 -18.02 17.52
N HIS A 282 -0.46 -17.10 16.72
CA HIS A 282 -1.79 -16.55 16.93
C HIS A 282 -2.88 -17.64 16.77
N MET A 283 -2.81 -18.42 15.69
CA MET A 283 -3.72 -19.54 15.44
C MET A 283 -3.68 -20.59 16.55
N LYS A 284 -2.48 -20.97 17.01
CA LYS A 284 -2.32 -21.92 18.12
C LYS A 284 -3.00 -21.44 19.41
N LYS A 285 -2.88 -20.16 19.74
CA LYS A 285 -3.55 -19.57 20.92
C LYS A 285 -5.07 -19.58 20.81
N LEU A 286 -5.62 -19.52 19.60
CA LEU A 286 -7.05 -19.59 19.38
C LEU A 286 -7.58 -21.02 19.49
N SER A 287 -6.80 -22.03 19.10
CA SER A 287 -7.18 -23.44 19.24
C SER A 287 -7.09 -23.98 20.69
N GLU A 288 -6.35 -23.29 21.56
CA GLU A 288 -6.17 -23.65 22.97
C GLU A 288 -7.21 -22.98 23.90
N LYS A 289 -8.10 -22.14 23.35
CA LYS A 289 -9.20 -21.49 24.06
C LYS A 289 -10.54 -22.11 23.69
#